data_AF-A0ABD0N7Y7-F1
#
_entry.id   AF-A0ABD0N7Y7-F1
#
_cell.length_a   1.000
_cell.length_b   1.000
_cell.length_c   1.000
_cell.angle_alpha   90.00
_cell.angle_beta   90.00
_cell.angle_gamma   90.00
#
_symmetry.space_group_name_H-M   'P 1'
#
loop_
_entity.id
_entity.type
_entity.pdbx_description
1 polymer ?
#
loop_
_entity_poly.entity_id
_entity_poly.type
_entity_poly.pdbx_seq_one_letter_code
_entity_poly.pdbx_strand_id
1 'polypeptide(L)' 'DEFSEWEDDSEDVAERDEVQRYIEGQFFWDGEDILSFWQSQSIAFPVLAKVSKMILCIPATSASSERTFSSAGR' A
#
# COMPACT_ATOMS: atom_id res chain seq x y z
N ASP A 1 8.53 -6.76 22.02
CA ASP A 1 7.19 -6.51 21.49
C ASP A 1 6.94 -7.27 20.21
N GLU A 2 5.75 -7.86 20.06
CA GLU A 2 5.32 -8.61 18.87
C GLU A 2 5.25 -7.74 17.60
N PHE A 3 5.20 -6.42 17.78
CA PHE A 3 5.13 -5.45 16.69
C PHE A 3 6.46 -4.74 16.39
N SER A 4 7.56 -5.17 17.00
CA SER A 4 8.88 -4.53 16.82
C SER A 4 9.42 -4.65 15.38
N GLU A 5 8.94 -5.64 14.61
CA GLU A 5 9.24 -5.74 13.16
C GLU A 5 8.63 -4.58 12.34
N TRP A 6 7.65 -3.88 12.90
CA TRP A 6 6.99 -2.72 12.29
C TRP A 6 7.48 -1.39 12.86
N GLU A 7 8.36 -1.42 13.87
CA GLU A 7 9.01 -0.21 14.39
C GLU A 7 10.06 0.22 13.37
N ASP A 8 9.74 1.27 12.64
CA ASP A 8 10.64 1.89 11.68
C ASP A 8 11.68 2.72 12.45
N ASP A 9 12.87 2.13 12.68
CA ASP A 9 14.03 2.74 13.35
C ASP A 9 14.78 3.74 12.45
N SER A 10 14.12 4.34 11.45
CA SER A 10 14.75 5.31 10.55
C SER A 10 14.56 6.74 11.07
N GLU A 11 15.63 7.34 11.58
CA GLU A 11 15.67 8.78 11.90
C GLU A 11 15.82 9.62 10.62
N ASP A 12 14.94 9.46 9.64
CA ASP A 12 14.99 10.19 8.38
C ASP A 12 14.07 11.42 8.43
N VAL A 13 14.64 12.55 8.85
CA VAL A 13 13.97 13.87 8.89
C VAL A 13 13.42 14.31 7.52
N ALA A 14 13.83 13.67 6.42
CA ALA A 14 13.32 13.87 5.07
C ALA A 14 11.97 13.18 4.77
N GLU A 15 11.51 12.25 5.62
CA GLU A 15 10.22 11.55 5.47
C GLU A 15 8.99 12.45 5.61
N ARG A 16 9.17 13.65 6.16
CA ARG A 16 8.06 14.50 6.63
C ARG A 16 7.17 15.10 5.54
N ASP A 17 7.47 14.91 4.26
CA ASP A 17 6.64 15.48 3.19
C ASP A 17 6.49 14.62 1.94
N GLU A 18 6.38 13.29 2.06
CA GLU A 18 5.83 12.50 0.94
C GLU A 18 4.32 12.74 0.80
N VAL A 19 3.63 12.86 1.94
CA VAL A 19 2.17 12.99 1.99
C VAL A 19 1.71 14.32 1.42
N GLN A 20 2.31 15.46 1.81
CA GLN A 20 1.88 16.75 1.28
C GLN A 20 2.32 16.91 -0.19
N ARG A 21 3.51 16.41 -0.59
CA ARG A 21 3.88 16.29 -2.02
C ARG A 21 2.88 15.47 -2.85
N TYR A 22 2.30 14.41 -2.27
CA TYR A 22 1.26 13.63 -2.93
C TYR A 22 -0.09 14.38 -2.98
N ILE A 23 -0.46 15.11 -1.91
CA ILE A 23 -1.69 15.91 -1.90
C ILE A 23 -1.63 17.08 -2.89
N GLU A 24 -0.47 17.74 -2.99
CA GLU A 24 -0.23 18.86 -3.91
C GLU A 24 0.04 18.41 -5.35
N GLY A 25 0.45 17.15 -5.53
CA GLY A 25 0.77 16.57 -6.82
C GLY A 25 -0.46 16.38 -7.70
N GLN A 26 -0.30 16.61 -9.01
CA GLN A 26 -1.30 16.25 -10.00
C GLN A 26 -0.91 14.93 -10.67
N PHE A 27 -1.73 13.90 -10.48
CA PHE A 27 -1.53 12.59 -11.09
C PHE A 27 -2.62 12.31 -12.10
N PHE A 28 -2.20 11.80 -13.27
CA PHE A 28 -3.13 11.25 -14.24
C PHE A 28 -3.23 9.75 -14.00
N TRP A 29 -4.46 9.27 -13.76
CA TRP A 29 -4.77 7.85 -13.66
C TRP A 29 -5.80 7.51 -14.73
N ASP A 30 -5.48 6.51 -15.54
CA ASP A 30 -6.26 6.07 -16.70
C ASP A 30 -7.20 4.90 -16.38
N GLY A 31 -7.30 4.51 -15.12
CA GLY A 31 -8.11 3.37 -14.69
C GLY A 31 -7.37 2.04 -14.67
N GLU A 32 -6.07 2.02 -14.97
CA GLU A 32 -5.23 0.82 -14.79
C GLU A 32 -5.12 0.41 -13.32
N ASP A 33 -4.54 -0.78 -13.08
CA ASP A 33 -4.33 -1.31 -11.74
C ASP A 33 -3.64 -0.30 -10.80
N ILE A 34 -4.33 0.05 -9.71
CA ILE A 34 -3.86 1.02 -8.72
C ILE A 34 -2.54 0.59 -8.07
N LEU A 35 -2.29 -0.72 -7.93
CA LEU A 35 -1.02 -1.23 -7.39
C LEU A 35 0.13 -0.99 -8.37
N SER A 36 -0.14 -1.06 -9.66
CA SER A 36 0.82 -0.74 -10.73
C SER A 36 1.14 0.76 -10.75
N PHE A 37 0.15 1.64 -10.51
CA PHE A 37 0.41 3.07 -10.29
C PHE A 37 1.38 3.28 -9.11
N TRP A 38 1.11 2.70 -7.95
CA TRP A 38 1.99 2.84 -6.77
C TRP A 38 3.36 2.20 -6.96
N GLN A 39 3.48 1.18 -7.81
CA GLN A 39 4.78 0.63 -8.20
C GLN A 39 5.59 1.65 -9.01
N SER A 40 4.97 2.34 -9.98
CA SER A 40 5.62 3.39 -10.76
C SER A 40 6.05 4.59 -9.91
N GLN A 41 5.27 4.91 -8.86
CA GLN A 41 5.52 6.02 -7.95
C GLN A 41 6.52 5.70 -6.82
N SER A 42 6.99 4.45 -6.70
CA SER A 42 7.87 4.01 -5.60
C SER A 42 9.23 4.71 -5.54
N ILE A 43 9.69 5.31 -6.64
CA ILE A 43 10.92 6.12 -6.66
C ILE A 43 10.65 7.53 -6.10
N ALA A 44 9.47 8.09 -6.37
CA ALA A 44 9.11 9.44 -5.95
C ALA A 44 8.55 9.49 -4.53
N PHE A 45 7.89 8.40 -4.10
CA PHE A 45 7.23 8.24 -2.81
C PHE A 45 7.54 6.85 -2.22
N PRO A 46 8.79 6.57 -1.82
CA PRO A 46 9.20 5.26 -1.34
C PRO A 46 8.40 4.77 -0.12
N VAL A 47 8.11 5.65 0.84
CA VAL A 47 7.37 5.28 2.05
C VAL A 47 5.88 5.13 1.76
N LEU A 48 5.28 6.11 1.07
CA LEU A 48 3.86 6.11 0.75
C LEU A 48 3.51 4.96 -0.19
N ALA A 49 4.37 4.62 -1.16
CA ALA A 49 4.14 3.46 -2.02
C ALA A 49 4.16 2.13 -1.24
N LYS A 50 5.00 2.01 -0.22
CA LYS A 50 5.04 0.83 0.67
C LYS A 50 3.74 0.71 1.47
N VAL A 51 3.26 1.81 2.07
CA VAL A 51 2.00 1.84 2.82
C VAL A 51 0.79 1.59 1.92
N SER A 52 0.72 2.26 0.77
CA SER A 52 -0.37 2.10 -0.19
C SER A 52 -0.51 0.67 -0.68
N LYS A 53 0.61 -0.04 -0.94
CA LYS A 53 0.56 -1.47 -1.28
C LYS A 53 -0.04 -2.32 -0.16
N MET A 54 0.34 -2.08 1.10
CA MET A 54 -0.21 -2.85 2.22
C MET A 54 -1.72 -2.67 2.36
N ILE A 55 -2.21 -1.45 2.21
CA ILE A 55 -3.63 -1.11 2.38
C ILE A 55 -4.45 -1.61 1.19
N LEU A 56 -4.00 -1.34 -0.04
CA LEU A 56 -4.76 -1.61 -1.26
C LEU A 56 -4.78 -3.10 -1.64
N CYS A 57 -3.81 -3.90 -1.17
CA CYS A 57 -3.83 -5.35 -1.35
C CYS A 57 -4.88 -6.05 -0.47
N ILE A 58 -5.50 -5.36 0.49
CA ILE A 58 -6.55 -5.94 1.33
C ILE A 58 -7.84 -6.00 0.51
N PRO A 59 -8.38 -7.20 0.22
CA PRO A 59 -9.63 -7.30 -0.50
C PRO A 59 -10.75 -6.69 0.36
N ALA A 60 -11.59 -5.85 -0.27
CA ALA A 60 -12.72 -5.21 0.40
C ALA A 60 -13.78 -6.22 0.92
N THR A 61 -13.67 -7.50 0.55
CA THR A 61 -14.63 -8.55 0.93
C THR A 61 -13.90 -9.81 1.37
N SER A 62 -14.47 -10.52 2.36
CA SER A 62 -14.06 -11.86 2.78
C SER A 62 -14.40 -12.95 1.76
N ALA A 63 -15.12 -12.64 0.69
CA ALA A 63 -15.63 -13.60 -0.28
C ALA A 63 -14.52 -14.44 -0.92
N SER A 64 -13.30 -13.89 -1.03
CA SER A 64 -12.14 -14.65 -1.50
C SER A 64 -11.77 -15.78 -0.52
N SER A 65 -11.73 -15.47 0.77
CA SER A 65 -11.47 -16.42 1.85
C SER A 65 -12.58 -17.49 1.92
N GLU A 66 -13.83 -17.08 1.81
CA GLU A 66 -15.00 -17.97 1.86
C GLU A 66 -15.02 -18.97 0.69
N ARG A 67 -14.60 -18.56 -0.52
CA ARG A 67 -14.44 -19.48 -1.66
C ARG A 67 -13.38 -20.54 -1.38
N THR A 68 -12.24 -20.16 -0.81
CA THR A 68 -11.18 -21.10 -0.43
C THR A 68 -11.69 -22.10 0.60
N PHE A 69 -12.35 -21.63 1.67
CA PHE A 69 -12.95 -22.52 2.68
C PHE A 69 -14.04 -23.44 2.10
N SER A 70 -14.89 -22.94 1.22
CA SER A 70 -15.94 -23.74 0.55
C SER A 70 -15.36 -24.81 -0.39
N SER A 71 -14.19 -24.56 -0.98
CA SER A 71 -13.51 -25.53 -1.84
C SER A 71 -12.79 -26.63 -1.05
N ALA A 72 -12.25 -26.29 0.12
CA ALA A 72 -11.53 -27.21 0.99
C ALA A 72 -12.45 -28.10 1.86
N GLY A 73 -13.69 -27.67 2.09
CA GLY A 73 -14.69 -28.43 2.85
C GLY A 73 -15.56 -29.38 2.02
N ARG A 74 -15.22 -29.63 0.75
CA ARG A 74 -15.93 -30.56 -0.15
C ARG A 74 -15.27 -31.93 -0.20
#